data_AF-A0A1I4QMT1-F1
#
_entry.id   AF-A0A1I4QMT1-F1
#
_cell.length_a   1.000
_cell.length_b   1.000
_cell.length_c   1.000
_cell.angle_alpha   90.00
_cell.angle_beta   90.00
_cell.angle_gamma   90.00
#
_symmetry.space_group_name_H-M   'P 1'
#
loop_
_entity.id
_entity.type
_entity.pdbx_description
1 polymer ?
#
loop_
_entity_poly.entity_id
_entity_poly.type
_entity_poly.pdbx_seq_one_letter_code
_entity_poly.pdbx_strand_id
1 'polypeptide(L)' 'MGQRKKFDKAFKEQVVLRILAGETTFADAAKELNVHTPQSETG' A
#
# COMPACT_ATOMS: atom_id res chain seq x y z
N MET A 1 -12.09 1.16 17.46
CA MET A 1 -11.38 -0.09 17.07
C MET A 1 -11.31 -0.12 15.56
N GLY A 2 -10.12 0.11 14.97
CA GLY A 2 -9.97 0.21 13.52
C GLY A 2 -10.17 -1.14 12.82
N GLN A 3 -11.16 -1.22 11.94
CA GLN A 3 -11.44 -2.43 11.17
C GLN A 3 -10.27 -2.72 10.23
N ARG A 4 -9.55 -3.83 10.44
CA ARG A 4 -8.49 -4.27 9.52
C ARG A 4 -9.12 -4.62 8.17
N LYS A 5 -8.89 -3.79 7.16
CA LYS A 5 -9.24 -4.12 5.76
C LYS A 5 -8.46 -5.36 5.35
N LYS A 6 -9.16 -6.40 4.90
CA LYS A 6 -8.56 -7.58 4.27
C LYS A 6 -8.51 -7.32 2.77
N PHE A 7 -7.31 -7.31 2.22
CA PHE A 7 -7.09 -7.29 0.77
C PHE A 7 -6.72 -8.69 0.33
N ASP A 8 -7.33 -9.16 -0.75
CA ASP A 8 -6.97 -10.43 -1.37
C ASP A 8 -5.60 -10.33 -2.08
N LYS A 9 -5.09 -11.49 -2.53
CA LYS A 9 -3.78 -11.58 -3.18
C LYS A 9 -3.74 -10.82 -4.51
N ALA A 10 -4.76 -10.99 -5.35
CA ALA A 10 -4.82 -10.37 -6.67
C ALA A 10 -4.80 -8.84 -6.57
N PHE A 11 -5.53 -8.28 -5.61
CA PHE A 11 -5.55 -6.86 -5.33
C PHE A 11 -4.17 -6.33 -4.93
N LYS A 12 -3.47 -7.03 -4.02
CA LYS A 12 -2.11 -6.64 -3.61
C LYS A 12 -1.14 -6.67 -4.79
N GLU A 13 -1.22 -7.70 -5.63
CA GLU A 13 -0.38 -7.84 -6.82
C GLU A 13 -0.63 -6.72 -7.83
N GLN A 14 -1.90 -6.36 -8.07
CA GLN A 14 -2.24 -5.24 -8.95
C GLN A 14 -1.66 -3.90 -8.44
N VAL A 15 -1.76 -3.63 -7.14
CA VAL A 15 -1.19 -2.40 -6.56
C VAL A 15 0.33 -2.37 -6.74
N VAL A 16 1.01 -3.49 -6.50
CA VAL A 16 2.47 -3.59 -6.70
C VAL A 16 2.83 -3.38 -8.18
N LEU A 17 2.08 -3.96 -9.12
CA LEU A 17 2.33 -3.76 -10.55
C LEU A 17 2.20 -2.29 -10.96
N ARG A 18 1.20 -1.57 -10.43
CA ARG A 18 1.04 -0.12 -10.69
C ARG A 18 2.23 0.69 -10.16
N ILE A 19 2.75 0.32 -8.99
CA ILE A 19 3.96 0.96 -8.42
C ILE A 19 5.17 0.70 -9.32
N LEU A 20 5.37 -0.55 -9.76
CA LEU A 20 6.49 -0.92 -10.62
C LEU A 20 6.40 -0.31 -12.02
N ALA A 21 5.18 -0.09 -12.53
CA ALA A 21 4.94 0.62 -13.79
C ALA A 21 5.13 2.14 -13.67
N GLY A 22 5.35 2.67 -12.46
CA GLY A 22 5.50 4.11 -12.21
C GLY A 22 4.17 4.89 -12.26
N GLU A 23 3.03 4.20 -12.30
CA GLU A 23 1.70 4.82 -12.34
C GLU A 23 1.28 5.42 -10.99
N THR A 24 1.87 4.95 -9.89
CA THR A 24 1.66 5.46 -8.54
C THR A 24 2.91 5.24 -7.69
N THR A 25 3.05 5.98 -6.59
CA THR A 25 4.12 5.74 -5.63
C THR A 25 3.64 4.85 -4.48
N PHE A 26 4.58 4.24 -3.75
CA PHE A 26 4.24 3.48 -2.54
C PHE A 26 3.51 4.34 -1.50
N ALA A 27 3.90 5.61 -1.35
CA ALA A 27 3.27 6.54 -0.41
C ALA A 27 1.83 6.89 -0.82
N ASP A 28 1.59 7.13 -2.11
CA ASP A 28 0.27 7.45 -2.64
C ASP A 28 -0.67 6.25 -2.51
N ALA A 29 -0.22 5.06 -2.94
CA ALA A 29 -0.96 3.82 -2.80
C ALA A 29 -1.30 3.53 -1.32
N ALA A 30 -0.36 3.75 -0.40
CA ALA A 30 -0.63 3.51 1.01
C ALA A 30 -1.68 4.47 1.60
N LYS A 31 -1.63 5.75 1.18
CA LYS A 31 -2.63 6.76 1.54
C LYS A 31 -4.01 6.42 0.98
N GLU A 32 -4.09 6.02 -0.30
CA GLU A 32 -5.34 5.58 -0.95
C GLU A 32 -5.96 4.38 -0.23
N LEU A 33 -5.14 3.39 0.12
CA LEU A 33 -5.59 2.17 0.76
C LEU A 33 -5.84 2.34 2.26
N ASN A 34 -5.45 3.48 2.83
CA ASN A 34 -5.42 3.74 4.27
C ASN A 34 -4.70 2.62 5.02
N VAL A 35 -3.56 2.19 4.48
CA VAL A 35 -2.68 1.21 5.11
C VAL A 35 -1.51 1.94 5.74
N HIS A 36 -1.10 1.49 6.92
CA HIS A 36 0.07 2.05 7.58
C HIS A 36 1.30 1.65 6.77
N THR A 37 2.03 2.63 6.26
CA THR A 37 3.38 2.39 5.77
C THR A 37 4.27 2.13 6.98
N PRO A 38 5.13 1.10 6.97
CA PRO A 38 6.25 1.09 7.89
C PRO A 38 7.14 2.26 7.48
N GLN A 39 6.97 3.42 8.14
CA GLN A 39 8.08 4.36 8.24
C GLN A 39 9.17 3.58 8.99
N SER A 40 10.27 3.29 8.32
CA SER A 40 11.50 2.95 9.00
C SER A 40 11.76 4.10 9.98
N GLU A 41 11.66 3.83 11.28
CA GLU A 41 12.28 4.65 12.30
C GLU A 41 13.78 4.62 12.01
N THR A 42 14.26 5.61 11.27
CA THR A 42 15.68 5.89 11.14
C THR A 42 16.11 6.51 12.47
N GLY A 43 16.50 5.66 13.42
CA GLY A 43 17.24 6.00 14.62
C GLY A 43 18.63 5.42 14.55
#